data_AF-B9J5A6-F1
#
_entry.id   AF-B9J5A6-F1
#
_cell.length_a   1.000
_cell.length_b   1.000
_cell.length_c   1.000
_cell.angle_alpha   90.00
_cell.angle_beta   90.00
_cell.angle_gamma   90.00
#
_symmetry.space_group_name_H-M   'P 1'
#
loop_
_entity.id
_entity.type
_entity.pdbx_description
1 polymer ?
#
loop_
_entity_poly.entity_id
_entity_poly.type
_entity_poly.pdbx_seq_one_letter_code
_entity_poly.pdbx_strand_id
1 'polypeptide(L)' 'MSVRLPSDAAMLWMFFDKSSRKICKEVLQIDEETWNRARGWALWKALITYDANKSSNKIVAEESYRVI' A
#
# COMPACT_ATOMS: atom_id res chain seq x y z
N MET A 1 3.19 21.79 -7.54
CA MET A 1 2.03 20.97 -7.12
C MET A 1 2.03 19.72 -7.99
N SER A 2 2.71 18.65 -7.54
CA SER A 2 2.73 17.39 -8.29
C SER A 2 1.45 16.64 -7.96
N VAL A 3 0.50 16.59 -8.90
CA VAL A 3 -0.76 15.86 -8.74
C VAL A 3 -0.46 14.38 -8.96
N ARG A 4 -0.02 13.68 -7.91
CA ARG A 4 -0.01 12.22 -7.87
C ARG A 4 -1.03 11.77 -6.83
N LEU A 5 -2.03 10.99 -7.25
CA LEU A 5 -3.09 10.60 -6.34
C LEU A 5 -2.54 9.58 -5.33
N PRO A 6 -2.99 9.62 -4.06
CA PRO A 6 -2.57 8.66 -3.04
C PRO A 6 -2.88 7.20 -3.43
N SER A 7 -3.91 6.99 -4.26
CA SER A 7 -4.28 5.68 -4.82
C SER A 7 -3.19 5.08 -5.68
N ASP A 8 -2.48 5.90 -6.45
CA ASP A 8 -1.42 5.46 -7.37
C ASP A 8 -0.20 5.03 -6.55
N ALA A 9 0.15 5.80 -5.51
CA ALA A 9 1.23 5.44 -4.60
C ALA A 9 0.87 4.24 -3.70
N ALA A 10 -0.40 3.94 -3.46
CA ALA A 10 -0.80 2.77 -2.67
C ALA A 10 -0.39 1.44 -3.32
N MET A 11 -0.19 1.39 -4.64
CA MET A 11 0.35 0.21 -5.33
C MET A 11 1.76 -0.15 -4.86
N LEU A 12 2.51 0.82 -4.32
CA LEU A 12 3.85 0.61 -3.80
C LEU A 12 3.90 -0.42 -2.68
N TRP A 13 2.82 -0.57 -1.91
CA TRP A 13 2.72 -1.57 -0.84
C TRP A 13 2.28 -2.95 -1.32
N MET A 14 1.79 -3.08 -2.55
CA MET A 14 1.39 -4.37 -3.13
C MET A 14 2.48 -4.99 -4.00
N PHE A 15 3.27 -4.18 -4.71
CA PHE A 15 4.22 -4.68 -5.72
C PHE A 15 5.70 -4.49 -5.35
N PHE A 16 6.02 -3.58 -4.43
CA PHE A 16 7.41 -3.20 -4.15
C PHE A 16 7.83 -3.59 -2.74
N ASP A 17 9.06 -4.07 -2.62
CA ASP A 17 9.69 -4.33 -1.33
C ASP A 17 9.99 -3.01 -0.58
N LYS A 18 10.39 -3.14 0.69
CA LYS A 18 10.60 -1.99 1.58
C LYS A 18 11.68 -1.02 1.07
N SER A 19 12.71 -1.51 0.38
CA SER A 19 13.79 -0.67 -0.15
C SER A 19 13.34 0.06 -1.42
N SER A 20 12.69 -0.66 -2.34
CA SER A 20 12.10 -0.08 -3.56
C SER A 20 11.04 0.99 -3.25
N ARG A 21 10.23 0.79 -2.20
CA ARG A 21 9.26 1.79 -1.71
C ARG A 21 9.94 3.13 -1.36
N LYS A 22 11.10 3.10 -0.70
CA LYS A 22 11.84 4.32 -0.34
C LYS A 22 12.45 5.01 -1.56
N ILE A 23 13.04 4.24 -2.46
CA ILE A 23 13.61 4.77 -3.72
C ILE A 23 12.51 5.43 -4.55
N CYS A 24 11.34 4.78 -4.69
CA CYS A 24 10.19 5.40 -5.36
C CYS A 24 9.75 6.69 -4.68
N LYS A 25 9.69 6.75 -3.34
CA LYS A 25 9.34 7.99 -2.63
C LYS A 25 10.30 9.13 -2.99
N GLU A 26 11.60 8.86 -3.00
CA GLU A 26 12.64 9.84 -3.31
C GLU A 26 12.61 10.28 -4.78
N VAL A 27 12.57 9.33 -5.72
CA VAL A 27 12.53 9.60 -7.17
C VAL A 27 11.25 10.34 -7.57
N LEU A 28 10.12 9.96 -6.99
CA LEU A 28 8.83 10.58 -7.27
C LEU A 28 8.58 11.84 -6.41
N GLN A 29 9.53 12.22 -5.55
CA GLN A 29 9.43 13.38 -4.66
C GLN A 29 8.07 13.46 -3.95
N ILE A 30 7.61 12.31 -3.44
CA ILE A 30 6.31 12.20 -2.76
C ILE A 30 6.47 12.83 -1.37
N ASP A 31 5.66 13.84 -1.09
CA ASP A 31 5.62 14.48 0.22
C ASP A 31 5.10 13.53 1.31
N GLU A 32 5.42 13.83 2.57
CA GLU A 32 5.03 12.98 3.71
C GLU A 32 3.50 12.84 3.86
N GLU A 33 2.73 13.88 3.53
CA GLU A 33 1.27 13.84 3.65
C GLU A 33 0.68 12.86 2.62
N THR A 34 1.13 12.93 1.37
CA THR A 34 0.74 12.00 0.30
C THR A 34 1.24 10.58 0.58
N TRP A 35 2.43 10.43 1.14
CA TRP A 35 2.97 9.13 1.58
C TRP A 35 2.11 8.50 2.68
N ASN A 36 1.67 9.30 3.66
CA ASN A 36 0.79 8.85 4.74
C ASN A 36 -0.60 8.47 4.24
N ARG A 37 -1.15 9.26 3.31
CA ARG A 37 -2.44 8.93 2.67
C ARG A 37 -2.35 7.64 1.86
N ALA A 38 -1.27 7.43 1.11
CA ALA A 38 -1.04 6.20 0.35
C ALA A 38 -0.98 4.97 1.27
N ARG A 39 -0.32 5.09 2.44
CA ARG A 39 -0.34 4.05 3.49
C ARG A 39 -1.75 3.76 4.00
N GLY A 40 -2.54 4.79 4.28
CA GLY A 40 -3.94 4.64 4.70
C GLY A 40 -4.78 3.90 3.67
N TRP A 41 -4.61 4.23 2.38
CA TRP A 41 -5.27 3.54 1.27
C TRP A 41 -4.85 2.09 1.12
N ALA A 42 -3.57 1.79 1.26
CA ALA A 42 -3.05 0.41 1.23
C ALA A 42 -3.61 -0.41 2.40
N LEU A 43 -3.60 0.15 3.61
CA LEU A 43 -4.14 -0.49 4.82
C LEU A 43 -5.64 -0.78 4.69
N TRP A 44 -6.43 0.19 4.25
CA TRP A 44 -7.88 0.00 4.11
C TRP A 44 -8.21 -1.15 3.14
N LYS A 45 -7.54 -1.20 1.98
CA LYS A 45 -7.73 -2.29 1.02
C LYS A 45 -7.29 -3.63 1.60
N ALA A 46 -6.17 -3.68 2.31
CA ALA A 46 -5.69 -4.89 2.97
C ALA A 46 -6.69 -5.42 4.00
N LEU A 47 -7.31 -4.55 4.80
CA LEU A 47 -8.30 -4.94 5.80
C LEU A 47 -9.58 -5.51 5.17
N ILE A 48 -10.09 -4.88 4.10
CA ILE A 48 -11.25 -5.42 3.37
C ILE A 48 -10.91 -6.79 2.78
N THR A 49 -9.76 -6.91 2.09
CA THR A 49 -9.34 -8.17 1.46
C THR A 49 -9.14 -9.27 2.50
N TYR A 50 -8.53 -8.94 3.65
CA TYR A 50 -8.38 -9.87 4.77
C TYR A 50 -9.74 -10.36 5.26
N ASP A 51 -10.66 -9.45 5.58
CA ASP A 51 -11.98 -9.81 6.11
C ASP A 51 -12.78 -10.68 5.15
N ALA A 52 -12.71 -10.38 3.85
CA ALA A 52 -13.36 -11.16 2.79
C ALA A 52 -12.77 -12.57 2.60
N ASN A 53 -11.50 -12.79 2.97
CA ASN A 53 -10.78 -14.04 2.70
C ASN A 53 -10.40 -14.85 3.95
N LYS A 54 -10.58 -14.31 5.16
CA LYS A 54 -10.13 -14.93 6.43
C LYS A 54 -10.62 -16.36 6.65
N SER A 55 -11.78 -16.72 6.11
CA SER A 55 -12.39 -18.06 6.24
C SER A 55 -12.31 -18.91 4.97
N SER A 56 -12.13 -18.29 3.80
CA SER A 56 -12.22 -18.94 2.49
C SER A 56 -10.86 -19.14 1.81
N ASN A 57 -9.93 -18.20 1.98
CA ASN A 57 -8.62 -18.22 1.32
C ASN A 57 -7.53 -17.69 2.26
N LYS A 58 -6.91 -18.62 3.01
CA LYS A 58 -5.87 -18.32 4.00
C LYS A 58 -4.63 -17.65 3.40
N ILE A 59 -4.26 -18.00 2.16
CA ILE A 59 -3.07 -17.41 1.51
C ILE A 59 -3.30 -15.91 1.29
N VAL A 60 -4.43 -15.54 0.69
CA VAL A 60 -4.77 -14.13 0.44
C VAL A 60 -4.94 -13.35 1.75
N ALA A 61 -5.47 -13.98 2.79
CA ALA A 61 -5.56 -13.39 4.12
C ALA A 61 -4.16 -13.13 4.73
N GLU A 62 -3.25 -14.09 4.66
CA GLU A 62 -1.88 -13.93 5.16
C GLU A 62 -1.09 -12.87 4.39
N GLU A 63 -1.24 -12.80 3.06
CA GLU A 63 -0.62 -11.75 2.25
C GLU A 63 -1.15 -10.36 2.61
N SER A 64 -2.47 -10.24 2.81
CA SER A 64 -3.11 -8.99 3.22
C SER A 64 -2.57 -8.49 4.58
N TYR A 65 -2.18 -9.40 5.48
CA TYR A 65 -1.60 -9.03 6.76
C TYR A 65 -0.18 -8.42 6.66
N ARG A 66 0.54 -8.68 5.57
CA ARG A 66 1.94 -8.24 5.38
C ARG A 66 2.09 -6.92 4.62
N VAL A 67 0.98 -6.28 4.27
CA VAL A 67 0.96 -5.13 3.34
C VAL A 67 1.74 -3.93 3.88
N ILE A 68 1.65 -3.57 5.17
CA ILE A 68 2.25 -2.35 5.73
C ILE A 68 3.66 -2.58 6.28
#